data_AF-A0A937D9C5-F1
#
_entry.id   AF-A0A937D9C5-F1
#
_cell.length_a   1.000
_cell.length_b   1.000
_cell.length_c   1.000
_cell.angle_alpha   90.00
_cell.angle_beta   90.00
_cell.angle_gamma   90.00
#
_symmetry.space_group_name_H-M   'P 1'
#
loop_
_entity.id
_entity.type
_entity.pdbx_description
1 polymer ?
#
loop_
_entity_poly.entity_id
_entity_poly.type
_entity_poly.pdbx_seq_one_letter_code
_entity_poly.pdbx_strand_id
1 'polypeptide(L)'
;MEAYLQHQKHHYFAAILQALHFKMDTFIYNLVHHQSYEMILYRWIVKLYKKRKTSDEALQLIYKARNILLLTSTNGLYCHSIYTPKPQM
;
A
#
# COMPACT_ATOMS: atom_id res chain seq x y z
N MET A 1 -28.90 -4.50 -7.83
CA MET A 1 -28.14 -5.13 -6.73
C MET A 1 -26.62 -4.93 -6.88
N GLU A 2 -26.07 -4.98 -8.10
CA GLU A 2 -24.64 -4.73 -8.36
C GLU A 2 -24.16 -3.31 -8.01
N ALA A 3 -24.95 -2.27 -8.31
CA ALA A 3 -24.62 -0.88 -7.99
C ALA A 3 -24.40 -0.65 -6.47
N TYR A 4 -25.18 -1.32 -5.62
CA TYR A 4 -25.06 -1.22 -4.16
C TYR A 4 -23.76 -1.85 -3.63
N LEU A 5 -23.39 -3.01 -4.19
CA LEU A 5 -22.12 -3.69 -3.87
C LEU A 5 -20.91 -2.85 -4.32
N GLN A 6 -21.00 -2.21 -5.48
CA GLN A 6 -19.96 -1.28 -5.96
C GLN A 6 -19.86 -0.04 -5.06
N HIS A 7 -21.00 0.50 -4.61
CA HIS A 7 -21.04 1.65 -3.71
C HIS A 7 -20.41 1.33 -2.34
N GLN A 8 -20.75 0.20 -1.74
CA GLN A 8 -20.14 -0.23 -0.47
C GLN A 8 -18.63 -0.47 -0.59
N LYS A 9 -18.19 -1.07 -1.69
CA LYS A 9 -16.76 -1.27 -1.96
C LYS A 9 -16.05 0.07 -2.14
N HIS A 10 -16.66 1.00 -2.87
CA HIS A 10 -16.08 2.34 -3.06
C HIS A 10 -15.93 3.09 -1.73
N HIS A 11 -16.98 3.11 -0.89
CA HIS A 11 -16.93 3.73 0.43
C HIS A 11 -15.84 3.12 1.32
N TYR A 12 -15.71 1.78 1.31
CA TYR A 12 -14.67 1.08 2.06
C TYR A 12 -13.26 1.48 1.62
N PHE A 13 -13.01 1.53 0.31
CA PHE A 13 -11.74 1.96 -0.25
C PHE A 13 -11.45 3.42 0.06
N ALA A 14 -12.43 4.31 -0.11
CA ALA A 14 -12.30 5.73 0.17
C ALA A 14 -11.89 5.97 1.63
N ALA A 15 -12.56 5.31 2.59
CA ALA A 15 -12.25 5.43 4.01
C ALA A 15 -10.80 5.04 4.33
N ILE A 16 -10.32 3.92 3.78
CA ILE A 16 -8.95 3.47 4.01
C ILE A 16 -7.94 4.41 3.36
N LEU A 17 -8.15 4.82 2.10
CA LEU A 17 -7.24 5.72 1.40
C LEU A 17 -7.18 7.09 2.09
N GLN A 18 -8.31 7.63 2.52
CA GLN A 18 -8.38 8.88 3.26
C GLN A 18 -7.60 8.80 4.58
N ALA A 19 -7.78 7.73 5.35
CA ALA A 19 -7.06 7.52 6.61
C ALA A 19 -5.53 7.36 6.40
N LEU A 20 -5.13 6.83 5.25
CA LEU A 20 -3.72 6.72 4.86
C LEU A 20 -3.19 8.00 4.17
N HIS A 21 -3.98 9.07 4.09
CA HIS A 21 -3.68 10.33 3.43
C HIS A 21 -3.37 10.20 1.92
N PHE A 22 -3.96 9.20 1.25
CA PHE A 22 -3.93 9.08 -0.20
C PHE A 22 -5.05 9.87 -0.85
N LYS A 23 -4.72 10.63 -1.89
CA LYS A 23 -5.71 11.14 -2.84
C LYS A 23 -6.15 9.99 -3.75
N MET A 24 -7.47 9.80 -3.90
CA MET A 24 -8.02 8.69 -4.67
C MET A 24 -7.53 8.69 -6.13
N ASP A 25 -7.54 9.86 -6.79
CA ASP A 25 -7.11 9.97 -8.20
C ASP A 25 -5.64 9.60 -8.38
N THR A 26 -4.77 10.09 -7.50
CA THR A 26 -3.34 9.75 -7.50
C THR A 26 -3.11 8.27 -7.26
N PHE A 27 -3.86 7.68 -6.31
CA PHE A 27 -3.78 6.25 -6.02
C PHE A 27 -4.18 5.41 -7.23
N ILE A 28 -5.28 5.75 -7.90
CA ILE A 28 -5.75 5.03 -9.09
C ILE A 28 -4.78 5.20 -10.26
N TYR A 29 -4.29 6.41 -10.50
CA TYR A 29 -3.27 6.66 -11.51
C TYR A 29 -2.04 5.77 -11.29
N ASN A 30 -1.48 5.77 -10.07
CA ASN A 30 -0.31 4.95 -9.73
C ASN A 30 -0.60 3.44 -9.81
N LEU A 31 -1.82 3.01 -9.43
CA LEU A 31 -2.25 1.63 -9.53
C LEU A 31 -2.30 1.13 -10.99
N VAL A 32 -2.86 1.93 -11.90
CA VAL A 32 -2.92 1.62 -13.33
C VAL A 32 -1.53 1.59 -13.96
N HIS A 33 -0.61 2.43 -13.47
CA HIS A 33 0.80 2.43 -13.88
C HIS A 33 1.66 1.42 -13.10
N HIS A 34 1.05 0.45 -12.43
CA HIS A 34 1.71 -0.65 -11.72
C HIS A 34 2.77 -0.24 -10.71
N GLN A 35 2.60 0.92 -10.07
CA GLN A 35 3.50 1.34 -8.99
C GLN A 35 3.42 0.33 -7.84
N SER A 36 4.59 -0.13 -7.38
CA SER A 36 4.71 -1.29 -6.49
C SER A 36 3.95 -1.11 -5.18
N TYR A 37 3.97 0.10 -4.60
CA TYR A 37 3.31 0.37 -3.33
C TYR A 37 1.79 0.31 -3.45
N GLU A 38 1.21 1.00 -4.44
CA GLU A 38 -0.23 1.03 -4.68
C GLU A 38 -0.77 -0.34 -5.09
N MET A 39 0.00 -1.13 -5.85
CA MET A 39 -0.33 -2.52 -6.18
C MET A 39 -0.43 -3.40 -4.93
N ILE A 40 0.53 -3.29 -4.00
CA ILE A 40 0.53 -4.03 -2.73
C ILE A 40 -0.65 -3.58 -1.86
N LEU A 41 -0.83 -2.27 -1.71
CA LEU A 41 -1.89 -1.69 -0.89
C LEU A 41 -3.27 -2.08 -1.42
N TYR A 42 -3.50 -1.99 -2.74
CA TYR A 42 -4.73 -2.45 -3.37
C TYR A 42 -5.02 -3.92 -3.07
N ARG A 43 -4.02 -4.80 -3.20
CA ARG A 43 -4.17 -6.24 -2.89
C ARG A 43 -4.56 -6.47 -1.43
N TRP A 44 -3.97 -5.72 -0.49
CA TRP A 44 -4.33 -5.81 0.92
C TRP A 44 -5.77 -5.36 1.17
N ILE A 45 -6.17 -4.20 0.64
CA ILE A 45 -7.53 -3.66 0.80
C ILE A 45 -8.56 -4.63 0.22
N VAL A 46 -8.35 -5.17 -0.99
CA VAL A 46 -9.24 -6.17 -1.59
C VAL A 46 -9.35 -7.42 -0.72
N LYS A 47 -8.23 -7.92 -0.21
CA LYS A 47 -8.20 -9.13 0.64
C LYS A 47 -8.96 -8.91 1.94
N LEU A 48 -8.83 -7.75 2.56
CA LEU A 48 -9.49 -7.39 3.81
C LEU A 48 -10.99 -7.17 3.62
N TYR A 49 -11.38 -6.51 2.53
CA TYR A 49 -12.79 -6.36 2.13
C TYR A 49 -13.47 -7.72 1.92
N LYS A 50 -12.82 -8.65 1.19
CA LYS A 50 -13.33 -10.01 0.98
C LYS A 50 -13.48 -10.80 2.29
N LYS A 51 -12.63 -10.53 3.28
CA LYS A 51 -12.70 -11.10 4.63
C LYS A 51 -13.72 -10.39 5.55
N ARG A 52 -14.50 -9.44 5.01
CA ARG A 52 -15.50 -8.65 5.75
C ARG A 52 -14.92 -7.90 6.97
N LYS A 53 -13.63 -7.53 6.89
CA LYS A 53 -13.01 -6.68 7.91
C LYS A 53 -13.58 -5.28 7.82
N THR A 54 -13.88 -4.65 8.96
CA THR A 54 -14.30 -3.24 8.99
C THR A 54 -13.15 -2.34 8.52
N SER A 55 -13.46 -1.09 8.16
CA SER A 55 -12.42 -0.14 7.74
C SER A 55 -11.38 0.09 8.84
N ASP A 56 -11.80 0.14 10.11
CA ASP A 56 -10.89 0.32 11.25
C ASP A 56 -9.98 -0.90 11.46
N GLU A 57 -10.54 -2.12 11.44
CA GLU A 57 -9.73 -3.34 11.53
C GLU A 57 -8.73 -3.43 10.38
N ALA A 58 -9.16 -3.10 9.16
CA ALA A 58 -8.32 -3.12 7.98
C ALA A 58 -7.19 -2.09 8.07
N LEU A 59 -7.49 -0.88 8.55
CA LEU A 59 -6.51 0.18 8.74
C LEU A 59 -5.43 -0.24 9.74
N GLN A 60 -5.82 -0.83 10.88
CA GLN A 60 -4.86 -1.35 11.86
C GLN A 60 -3.96 -2.43 11.27
N LEU A 61 -4.52 -3.35 10.48
CA LEU A 61 -3.76 -4.41 9.82
C LEU A 61 -2.81 -3.85 8.75
N ILE A 62 -3.24 -2.85 8.00
CA ILE A 62 -2.40 -2.16 6.99
C ILE A 62 -1.25 -1.42 7.67
N TYR A 63 -1.48 -0.71 8.77
CA TYR A 63 -0.40 -0.07 9.53
C TYR A 63 0.61 -1.09 10.04
N LYS A 64 0.15 -2.22 10.61
CA LYS A 64 1.03 -3.31 11.05
C LYS A 64 1.85 -3.88 9.89
N ALA A 65 1.21 -4.17 8.76
CA ALA A 65 1.88 -4.71 7.57
C ALA A 65 2.91 -3.71 6.99
N ARG A 66 2.57 -2.42 6.95
CA ARG A 66 3.48 -1.34 6.52
C ARG A 66 4.72 -1.25 7.42
N ASN A 67 4.52 -1.30 8.74
CA ASN A 67 5.63 -1.26 9.69
C ASN A 67 6.56 -2.46 9.51
N ILE A 68 6.02 -3.66 9.30
CA ILE A 68 6.84 -4.85 9.00
C ILE A 68 7.62 -4.66 7.68
N LEU A 69 6.97 -4.19 6.61
CA LEU A 69 7.64 -3.96 5.32
C LEU A 69 8.78 -2.94 5.46
N LEU A 70 8.57 -1.85 6.20
CA LEU A 70 9.61 -0.85 6.45
C LEU A 70 10.76 -1.41 7.30
N LEU A 71 10.46 -2.07 8.41
CA LEU A 71 11.48 -2.64 9.31
C LEU A 71 12.28 -3.79 8.68
N THR A 72 11.66 -4.56 7.78
CA THR A 72 12.35 -5.61 7.02
C THR A 72 13.21 -5.01 5.89
N SER A 73 12.79 -3.88 5.30
CA SER A 73 13.58 -3.16 4.30
C SER A 73 14.86 -2.56 4.89
N THR A 74 14.81 -2.07 6.14
CA THR A 74 15.97 -1.49 6.84
C THR A 74 16.99 -2.54 7.29
N ASN A 75 16.58 -3.81 7.41
CA ASN A 75 17.44 -4.90 7.84
C ASN A 75 18.02 -5.74 6.69
N GLY A 76 17.69 -5.44 5.42
CA GLY A 76 17.89 -6.42 4.35
C GLY A 76 18.42 -5.95 3.01
N LEU A 77 18.40 -4.66 2.64
CA LEU A 77 18.91 -4.22 1.33
C LEU A 77 19.46 -2.79 1.39
N TYR A 78 20.69 -2.64 1.91
CA TYR A 78 21.61 -1.67 1.31
C TYR A 78 21.88 -2.18 -0.11
N CYS A 79 21.14 -1.65 -1.09
CA CYS A 79 21.57 -1.74 -2.47
C CYS A 79 22.98 -1.13 -2.54
N HIS A 80 23.91 -2.01 -2.90
CA HIS A 80 25.30 -1.74 -3.18
C HIS A 80 25.42 -0.55 -4.15
N SER A 81 25.69 0.64 -3.65
CA SER A 81 26.29 1.70 -4.46
C SER A 81 27.76 1.35 -4.61
N ILE A 82 28.08 0.55 -5.63
CA ILE A 82 29.43 0.42 -6.18
C ILE A 82 29.82 1.75 -6.81
N TYR A 83 30.29 2.66 -5.97
CA TYR A 83 31.24 3.70 -6.35
C TYR A 83 32.37 3.64 -5.33
N THR A 84 33.36 2.82 -5.60
CA THR A 84 34.66 2.91 -4.95
C THR A 84 35.43 4.05 -5.61
N PRO A 85 35.82 5.12 -4.89
CA PRO A 85 36.87 5.99 -5.39
C PRO A 85 38.19 5.20 -5.35
N LYS A 86 38.89 5.13 -6.49
CA LYS A 86 40.23 4.55 -6.58
C LYS A 86 41.15 5.26 -5.56
N PRO A 87 41.98 4.52 -4.80
CA PRO A 87 43.05 5.17 -4.04
C PRO A 87 44.03 5.81 -5.04
N GLN A 88 44.25 7.11 -4.88
CA GLN A 88 45.37 7.80 -5.53
C GLN A 88 46.66 7.44 -4.77
N MET A 89 47.71 7.18 -5.54
CA MET A 89 49.05 6.78 -5.09
C MET A 89 49.68 7.78 -4.13
#